data_AF-E7AC69-F1
#
_entry.id   AF-E7AC69-F1
#
_cell.length_a   1.000
_cell.length_b   1.000
_cell.length_c   1.000
_cell.angle_alpha   90.00
_cell.angle_beta   90.00
_cell.angle_gamma   90.00
#
_symmetry.space_group_name_H-M   'P 1'
#
loop_
_entity.id
_entity.type
_entity.pdbx_description
1 polymer ?
#
loop_
_entity_poly.entity_id
_entity_poly.type
_entity_poly.pdbx_seq_one_letter_code
_entity_poly.pdbx_strand_id
1 'polypeptide(L)'
;MMMTRLASMLKVILLWMCCLGVMHASDADTYFAYAIRAWEYEDAHTAKIYFSKLAKMGDRRGFSGLGMLDVNWWDYSGFIVPDRREIYRKDRVKYKEALQYFQKAADMGDGLGFFGLGYMYFWGHGVLEDKTKAQQYLQKACQIWEKEGKEGNVQVYVFLGRLYAGQLQYKVPDFYNDPQKSAAYFKKVMEMGDPRGYFELGEFYNQKKEDARESKKFQSAWEYEKKADEYYQKAAELDYAIAYYRLFKSAIDPYEYLQKSADMGYGMACYDLGYYAYYRHRDTQKALKYFNKACTMGFYEACFGVQEITGKNPAIPVEKGFWDWLRDLF
;
A
#
# COMPACT_ATOMS: atom_id res chain seq x y z
N MET A 1 -25.44 50.99 13.85
CA MET A 1 -26.06 50.13 12.81
C MET A 1 -25.04 49.53 11.83
N MET A 2 -23.95 50.21 11.49
CA MET A 2 -22.93 49.73 10.54
C MET A 2 -21.98 48.66 11.14
N MET A 3 -21.57 48.81 12.40
CA MET A 3 -20.71 47.83 13.10
C MET A 3 -21.37 46.46 13.33
N THR A 4 -22.69 46.44 13.58
CA THR A 4 -23.44 45.18 13.76
C THR A 4 -23.58 44.40 12.45
N ARG A 5 -23.71 45.07 11.31
CA ARG A 5 -23.71 44.41 9.99
C ARG A 5 -22.35 43.81 9.62
N LEU A 6 -21.26 44.50 9.93
CA LEU A 6 -19.89 44.00 9.73
C LEU A 6 -19.59 42.74 10.56
N ALA A 7 -20.00 42.73 11.84
CA ALA A 7 -19.83 41.56 12.70
C ALA A 7 -20.66 40.35 12.22
N SER A 8 -21.88 40.58 11.70
CA SER A 8 -22.71 39.53 11.11
C SER A 8 -22.11 38.98 9.81
N MET A 9 -21.56 39.83 8.94
CA MET A 9 -20.88 39.38 7.72
C MET A 9 -19.62 38.56 8.03
N LEU A 10 -18.82 38.98 9.02
CA LEU A 10 -17.62 38.25 9.42
C LEU A 10 -17.95 36.84 9.94
N LYS A 11 -19.04 36.70 10.71
CA LYS A 11 -19.52 35.39 11.19
C LYS A 11 -19.98 34.49 10.05
N VAL A 12 -20.68 35.02 9.05
CA VAL A 12 -21.12 34.25 7.88
C VAL A 12 -19.91 33.80 7.04
N ILE A 13 -18.92 34.67 6.85
CA ILE A 13 -17.68 34.32 6.13
C ILE A 13 -16.92 33.23 6.89
N LEU A 14 -16.76 33.36 8.22
CA LEU A 14 -16.11 32.34 9.05
C LEU A 14 -16.85 31.00 9.00
N LEU A 15 -18.19 31.01 9.07
CA LEU A 15 -18.99 29.79 8.93
C LEU A 15 -18.80 29.14 7.55
N TRP A 16 -18.77 29.95 6.49
CA TRP A 16 -18.56 29.49 5.13
C TRP A 16 -17.16 28.89 4.95
N MET A 17 -16.12 29.52 5.52
CA MET A 17 -14.75 29.01 5.53
C MET A 17 -14.63 27.70 6.35
N CYS A 18 -15.33 27.58 7.48
CA CYS A 18 -15.40 26.33 8.25
C CYS A 18 -16.08 25.21 7.45
N CYS A 19 -17.22 25.48 6.81
CA CYS A 19 -17.91 24.48 5.98
C CYS A 19 -17.06 24.08 4.77
N LEU A 20 -16.40 25.03 4.11
CA LEU A 20 -15.48 24.75 3.01
C LEU A 20 -14.29 23.89 3.50
N GLY A 21 -13.74 24.20 4.68
CA GLY A 21 -12.66 23.43 5.30
C GLY A 21 -13.06 21.99 5.64
N VAL A 22 -14.27 21.77 6.16
CA VAL A 22 -14.80 20.42 6.45
C VAL A 22 -15.01 19.63 5.15
N MET A 23 -15.52 20.26 4.09
CA MET A 23 -15.69 19.60 2.78
C MET A 23 -14.36 19.21 2.14
N HIS A 24 -13.34 20.09 2.18
CA HIS A 24 -12.02 19.76 1.66
C HIS A 24 -11.32 18.67 2.48
N ALA A 25 -11.52 18.64 3.80
CA ALA A 25 -10.99 17.59 4.67
C ALA A 25 -11.62 16.21 4.36
N SER A 26 -12.94 16.15 4.15
CA SER A 26 -13.62 14.91 3.77
C SER A 26 -13.17 14.37 2.41
N ASP A 27 -12.87 15.26 1.46
CA ASP A 27 -12.35 14.87 0.15
C ASP A 27 -10.91 14.34 0.25
N ALA A 28 -10.06 15.00 1.06
CA ALA A 28 -8.69 14.56 1.26
C ALA A 28 -8.60 13.20 1.96
N ASP A 29 -9.40 12.95 2.99
CA ASP A 29 -9.43 11.64 3.65
C ASP A 29 -9.92 10.54 2.73
N THR A 30 -10.91 10.84 1.90
CA THR A 30 -11.42 9.90 0.88
C THR A 30 -10.36 9.58 -0.17
N TYR A 31 -9.68 10.59 -0.72
CA TYR A 31 -8.60 10.38 -1.67
C TYR A 31 -7.42 9.63 -1.06
N PHE A 32 -7.09 9.89 0.20
CA PHE A 32 -6.04 9.13 0.88
C PHE A 32 -6.42 7.67 1.07
N ALA A 33 -7.66 7.38 1.49
CA ALA A 33 -8.15 6.00 1.59
C ALA A 33 -8.10 5.27 0.24
N TYR A 34 -8.49 5.94 -0.87
CA TYR A 34 -8.37 5.36 -2.20
C TYR A 34 -6.92 5.18 -2.65
N ALA A 35 -6.04 6.14 -2.36
CA ALA A 35 -4.63 6.05 -2.69
C ALA A 35 -3.95 4.87 -1.97
N ILE A 36 -4.20 4.71 -0.66
CA ILE A 36 -3.66 3.62 0.14
C ILE A 36 -4.23 2.28 -0.28
N ARG A 37 -5.54 2.17 -0.55
CA ARG A 37 -6.12 0.92 -1.04
C ARG A 37 -5.52 0.52 -2.39
N ALA A 38 -5.42 1.46 -3.33
CA ALA A 38 -4.80 1.21 -4.62
C ALA A 38 -3.32 0.79 -4.47
N TRP A 39 -2.59 1.45 -3.56
CA TRP A 39 -1.24 1.06 -3.19
C TRP A 39 -1.19 -0.36 -2.61
N GLU A 40 -2.05 -0.72 -1.67
CA GLU A 40 -2.09 -2.06 -1.09
C GLU A 40 -2.45 -3.13 -2.14
N TYR A 41 -3.26 -2.77 -3.13
CA TYR A 41 -3.80 -3.71 -4.12
C TYR A 41 -2.95 -3.84 -5.39
N GLU A 42 -1.75 -3.26 -5.39
CA GLU A 42 -0.86 -3.30 -6.56
C GLU A 42 -1.39 -2.56 -7.78
N ASP A 43 -2.18 -1.50 -7.52
CA ASP A 43 -2.62 -0.49 -8.49
C ASP A 43 -1.82 0.81 -8.33
N ALA A 44 -0.58 0.79 -8.85
CA ALA A 44 0.32 1.93 -8.80
C ALA A 44 -0.20 3.14 -9.60
N HIS A 45 -0.96 2.88 -10.68
CA HIS A 45 -1.54 3.94 -11.50
C HIS A 45 -2.58 4.75 -10.72
N THR A 46 -3.56 4.06 -10.14
CA THR A 46 -4.61 4.68 -9.33
C THR A 46 -4.04 5.32 -8.08
N ALA A 47 -3.07 4.68 -7.41
CA ALA A 47 -2.37 5.27 -6.27
C ALA A 47 -1.73 6.62 -6.64
N LYS A 48 -1.02 6.68 -7.77
CA LYS A 48 -0.38 7.91 -8.26
C LYS A 48 -1.39 9.01 -8.55
N ILE A 49 -2.54 8.67 -9.15
CA ILE A 49 -3.61 9.64 -9.42
C ILE A 49 -4.08 10.30 -8.12
N TYR A 50 -4.43 9.49 -7.12
CA TYR A 50 -4.98 10.03 -5.87
C TYR A 50 -3.93 10.75 -5.02
N PHE A 51 -2.69 10.25 -4.94
CA PHE A 51 -1.61 10.99 -4.28
C PHE A 51 -1.29 12.32 -4.99
N SER A 52 -1.37 12.36 -6.32
CA SER A 52 -1.21 13.61 -7.08
C SER A 52 -2.34 14.61 -6.80
N LYS A 53 -3.60 14.13 -6.65
CA LYS A 53 -4.74 14.98 -6.25
C LYS A 53 -4.51 15.57 -4.87
N LEU A 54 -4.13 14.73 -3.89
CA LEU A 54 -3.79 15.17 -2.54
C LEU A 54 -2.67 16.21 -2.52
N ALA A 55 -1.59 15.96 -3.27
CA ALA A 55 -0.47 16.89 -3.35
C ALA A 55 -0.88 18.25 -3.96
N LYS A 56 -1.77 18.25 -4.97
CA LYS A 56 -2.33 19.49 -5.56
C LYS A 56 -3.23 20.24 -4.58
N MET A 57 -3.93 19.52 -3.69
CA MET A 57 -4.72 20.12 -2.60
C MET A 57 -3.84 20.63 -1.44
N GLY A 58 -2.52 20.38 -1.49
CA GLY A 58 -1.61 20.73 -0.40
C GLY A 58 -1.70 19.79 0.80
N ASP A 59 -2.30 18.60 0.65
CA ASP A 59 -2.31 17.59 1.71
C ASP A 59 -0.95 16.88 1.80
N ARG A 60 -0.39 16.83 3.00
CA ARG A 60 0.94 16.27 3.29
C ARG A 60 1.09 14.81 2.86
N ARG A 61 0.01 14.03 2.94
CA ARG A 61 -0.05 12.60 2.60
C ARG A 61 0.09 12.36 1.09
N GLY A 62 -0.29 13.35 0.29
CA GLY A 62 -0.03 13.33 -1.16
C GLY A 62 1.45 13.32 -1.47
N PHE A 63 2.23 14.16 -0.79
CA PHE A 63 3.69 14.21 -0.99
C PHE A 63 4.36 12.93 -0.52
N SER A 64 4.06 12.42 0.67
CA SER A 64 4.66 11.16 1.11
C SER A 64 4.29 9.99 0.20
N GLY A 65 3.03 9.91 -0.25
CA GLY A 65 2.58 8.92 -1.24
C GLY A 65 3.33 8.95 -2.57
N LEU A 66 3.54 10.15 -3.14
CA LEU A 66 4.35 10.32 -4.35
C LEU A 66 5.80 9.92 -4.11
N GLY A 67 6.37 10.28 -2.95
CA GLY A 67 7.71 9.86 -2.54
C GLY A 67 7.85 8.34 -2.52
N MET A 68 6.87 7.61 -1.95
CA MET A 68 6.86 6.15 -1.92
C MET A 68 6.82 5.53 -3.33
N LEU A 69 6.03 6.10 -4.25
CA LEU A 69 5.95 5.65 -5.64
C LEU A 69 7.27 5.82 -6.38
N ASP A 70 7.95 6.96 -6.17
CA ASP A 70 9.19 7.31 -6.86
C ASP A 70 10.40 6.50 -6.39
N VAL A 71 10.41 5.98 -5.16
CA VAL A 71 11.42 5.00 -4.70
C VAL A 71 11.07 3.55 -5.03
N ASN A 72 9.94 3.33 -5.71
CA ASN A 72 9.42 2.01 -6.05
C ASN A 72 9.41 1.06 -4.83
N TRP A 73 8.83 1.53 -3.71
CA TRP A 73 8.69 0.73 -2.48
C TRP A 73 7.92 -0.57 -2.65
N TRP A 74 7.32 -0.81 -3.81
CA TRP A 74 6.77 -2.08 -4.25
C TRP A 74 7.77 -3.24 -4.31
N ASP A 75 9.09 -3.01 -4.42
CA ASP A 75 10.12 -4.09 -4.31
C ASP A 75 10.44 -4.44 -2.85
N TYR A 76 10.04 -3.57 -1.93
CA TYR A 76 10.30 -3.66 -0.50
C TYR A 76 9.03 -3.80 0.31
N SER A 77 7.87 -3.91 -0.34
CA SER A 77 6.67 -4.50 0.24
C SER A 77 6.94 -5.98 0.49
N GLY A 78 7.64 -6.27 1.59
CA GLY A 78 7.64 -7.57 2.27
C GLY A 78 6.23 -8.08 2.64
N PHE A 79 5.18 -7.42 2.14
CA PHE A 79 3.86 -7.98 1.84
C PHE A 79 3.83 -8.90 0.63
N ILE A 80 4.77 -9.85 0.60
CA ILE A 80 4.70 -11.13 -0.10
C ILE A 80 5.02 -11.13 -1.61
N VAL A 81 6.22 -11.61 -1.89
CA VAL A 81 6.65 -12.88 -2.55
C VAL A 81 8.05 -12.53 -3.04
N PRO A 82 9.11 -13.24 -2.60
CA PRO A 82 10.40 -13.11 -3.22
C PRO A 82 10.32 -13.75 -4.61
N ASP A 83 10.90 -13.06 -5.58
CA ASP A 83 11.21 -13.53 -6.93
C ASP A 83 10.33 -13.00 -8.08
N ARG A 84 11.00 -12.16 -8.89
CA ARG A 84 10.82 -11.77 -10.30
C ARG A 84 10.83 -10.26 -10.63
N ARG A 85 11.08 -9.38 -9.66
CA ARG A 85 10.99 -7.91 -9.88
C ARG A 85 12.30 -7.20 -10.24
N GLU A 86 13.38 -7.90 -10.58
CA GLU A 86 14.69 -7.26 -10.82
C GLU A 86 14.88 -6.63 -12.22
N ILE A 87 14.05 -6.94 -13.22
CA ILE A 87 14.45 -6.70 -14.62
C ILE A 87 13.89 -5.39 -15.24
N TYR A 88 12.82 -4.78 -14.70
CA TYR A 88 12.15 -3.62 -15.37
C TYR A 88 11.89 -2.38 -14.51
N ARG A 89 12.36 -2.35 -13.25
CA ARG A 89 12.07 -1.27 -12.29
C ARG A 89 13.21 -0.27 -12.06
N LYS A 90 14.45 -0.60 -12.45
CA LYS A 90 15.64 0.21 -12.12
C LYS A 90 15.64 1.61 -12.77
N ASP A 91 15.06 1.75 -13.95
CA ASP A 91 15.10 2.98 -14.74
C ASP A 91 14.07 4.03 -14.29
N ARG A 92 13.22 3.70 -13.31
CA ARG A 92 12.13 4.57 -12.83
C ARG A 92 12.28 5.04 -11.39
N VAL A 93 13.32 4.61 -10.69
CA VAL A 93 13.55 5.06 -9.32
C VAL A 93 14.11 6.47 -9.33
N LYS A 94 13.33 7.41 -8.80
CA LYS A 94 13.58 8.85 -8.79
C LYS A 94 13.93 9.30 -7.38
N TYR A 95 15.11 8.89 -6.91
CA TYR A 95 15.53 9.17 -5.53
C TYR A 95 15.58 10.67 -5.22
N LYS A 96 15.98 11.53 -6.17
CA LYS A 96 16.06 12.97 -5.91
C LYS A 96 14.67 13.58 -5.69
N GLU A 97 13.71 13.22 -6.53
CA GLU A 97 12.32 13.66 -6.45
C GLU A 97 11.65 13.11 -5.19
N ALA A 98 11.87 11.83 -4.87
CA ALA A 98 11.37 11.24 -3.64
C ALA A 98 11.90 11.94 -2.39
N LEU A 99 13.19 12.31 -2.36
CA LEU A 99 13.77 13.06 -1.25
C LEU A 99 13.06 14.39 -1.05
N GLN A 100 12.77 15.12 -2.14
CA GLN A 100 12.04 16.39 -2.09
C GLN A 100 10.61 16.19 -1.56
N TYR A 101 9.92 15.15 -2.02
CA TYR A 101 8.58 14.83 -1.56
C TYR A 101 8.54 14.45 -0.08
N PHE A 102 9.44 13.58 0.38
CA PHE A 102 9.52 13.18 1.77
C PHE A 102 9.93 14.34 2.68
N GLN A 103 10.86 15.20 2.25
CA GLN A 103 11.22 16.41 2.99
C GLN A 103 10.01 17.32 3.14
N LYS A 104 9.29 17.59 2.05
CA LYS A 104 8.08 18.42 2.09
C LYS A 104 7.00 17.84 3.00
N ALA A 105 6.76 16.52 2.93
CA ALA A 105 5.81 15.85 3.81
C ALA A 105 6.24 15.94 5.29
N ALA A 106 7.52 15.73 5.59
CA ALA A 106 8.08 15.81 6.93
C ALA A 106 8.00 17.23 7.51
N ASP A 107 8.27 18.27 6.69
CA ASP A 107 8.14 19.68 7.09
C ASP A 107 6.68 20.04 7.45
N MET A 108 5.71 19.31 6.86
CA MET A 108 4.29 19.40 7.18
C MET A 108 3.85 18.46 8.33
N GLY A 109 4.81 17.83 9.02
CA GLY A 109 4.56 16.96 10.17
C GLY A 109 4.00 15.59 9.81
N ASP A 110 4.18 15.11 8.58
CA ASP A 110 3.71 13.79 8.16
C ASP A 110 4.65 12.68 8.63
N GLY A 111 4.10 11.68 9.33
CA GLY A 111 4.89 10.53 9.81
C GLY A 111 5.51 9.70 8.70
N LEU A 112 4.81 9.52 7.57
CA LEU A 112 5.35 8.81 6.40
C LEU A 112 6.48 9.60 5.72
N GLY A 113 6.41 10.93 5.70
CA GLY A 113 7.52 11.79 5.29
C GLY A 113 8.80 11.54 6.09
N PHE A 114 8.70 11.54 7.42
CA PHE A 114 9.83 11.21 8.29
C PHE A 114 10.33 9.78 8.10
N PHE A 115 9.42 8.81 7.97
CA PHE A 115 9.79 7.43 7.71
C PHE A 115 10.57 7.28 6.39
N GLY A 116 10.09 7.93 5.31
CA GLY A 116 10.76 7.95 4.01
C GLY A 116 12.17 8.53 4.08
N LEU A 117 12.34 9.68 4.75
CA LEU A 117 13.68 10.25 5.00
C LEU A 117 14.57 9.27 5.78
N GLY A 118 14.05 8.68 6.85
CA GLY A 118 14.78 7.70 7.65
C GLY A 118 15.27 6.52 6.82
N TYR A 119 14.41 5.98 5.95
CA TYR A 119 14.74 4.91 5.03
C TYR A 119 15.82 5.32 4.02
N MET A 120 15.71 6.52 3.43
CA MET A 120 16.69 7.01 2.44
C MET A 120 18.08 7.18 3.04
N TYR A 121 18.18 7.74 4.25
CA TYR A 121 19.46 7.86 4.95
C TYR A 121 20.03 6.53 5.43
N PHE A 122 19.19 5.54 5.74
CA PHE A 122 19.67 4.22 6.16
C PHE A 122 20.34 3.44 5.02
N TRP A 123 19.80 3.53 3.80
CA TRP A 123 20.31 2.80 2.63
C TRP A 123 21.19 3.65 1.69
N GLY A 124 21.38 4.94 1.99
CA GLY A 124 22.11 5.85 1.11
C GLY A 124 21.42 6.08 -0.25
N HIS A 125 20.09 6.02 -0.29
CA HIS A 125 19.31 6.20 -1.51
C HIS A 125 19.18 7.68 -1.86
N GLY A 126 19.93 8.15 -2.86
CA GLY A 126 19.93 9.55 -3.29
C GLY A 126 20.57 10.53 -2.30
N VAL A 127 21.11 10.02 -1.18
CA VAL A 127 21.81 10.75 -0.12
C VAL A 127 23.00 9.93 0.35
N LEU A 128 23.95 10.55 1.07
CA LEU A 128 24.97 9.78 1.79
C LEU A 128 24.32 9.01 2.94
N GLU A 129 24.75 7.76 3.13
CA GLU A 129 24.29 6.93 4.24
C GLU A 129 24.62 7.60 5.58
N ASP A 130 23.62 7.71 6.45
CA ASP A 130 23.74 8.24 7.81
C ASP A 130 22.74 7.54 8.72
N LYS A 131 23.21 6.46 9.37
CA LYS A 131 22.39 5.62 10.26
C LYS A 131 21.90 6.39 11.49
N THR A 132 22.67 7.34 12.01
CA THR A 132 22.26 8.16 13.17
C THR A 132 21.10 9.06 12.78
N LYS A 133 21.21 9.74 11.64
CA LYS A 133 20.13 10.58 11.12
C LYS A 133 18.90 9.76 10.72
N ALA A 134 19.11 8.58 10.15
CA ALA A 134 18.03 7.64 9.87
C ALA A 134 17.23 7.27 11.12
N GLN A 135 17.92 6.89 12.20
CA GLN A 135 17.28 6.54 13.47
C GLN A 135 16.49 7.72 14.06
N GLN A 136 17.03 8.93 14.00
CA GLN A 136 16.33 10.13 14.49
C GLN A 136 15.03 10.40 13.72
N TYR A 137 15.04 10.26 12.39
CA TYR A 137 13.82 10.43 11.58
C TYR A 137 12.79 9.33 11.85
N LEU A 138 13.22 8.07 11.96
CA LEU A 138 12.31 6.96 12.28
C LEU A 138 11.70 7.12 13.68
N GLN A 139 12.45 7.61 14.65
CA GLN A 139 11.92 7.91 15.99
C GLN A 139 10.83 8.99 15.94
N LYS A 140 11.01 10.04 15.14
CA LYS A 140 9.98 11.07 14.92
C LYS A 140 8.74 10.49 14.24
N ALA A 141 8.92 9.64 13.23
CA ALA A 141 7.80 8.94 12.58
C ALA A 141 6.98 8.13 13.59
N CYS A 142 7.64 7.34 14.45
CA CYS A 142 6.97 6.58 15.50
C CYS A 142 6.17 7.48 16.45
N GLN A 143 6.75 8.59 16.91
CA GLN A 143 6.07 9.51 17.83
C GLN A 143 4.81 10.12 17.21
N ILE A 144 4.88 10.51 15.94
CA ILE A 144 3.74 11.06 15.19
C ILE A 144 2.66 9.99 15.03
N TRP A 145 3.02 8.79 14.58
CA TRP A 145 2.09 7.68 14.41
C TRP A 145 1.46 7.21 15.71
N GLU A 146 2.21 7.16 16.82
CA GLU A 146 1.64 6.84 18.13
C GLU A 146 0.62 7.89 18.60
N LYS A 147 0.84 9.16 18.26
CA LYS A 147 -0.12 10.23 18.53
C LYS A 147 -1.38 10.07 17.67
N GLU A 148 -1.22 9.97 16.35
CA GLU A 148 -2.35 9.82 15.41
C GLU A 148 -3.16 8.55 15.67
N GLY A 149 -2.51 7.47 16.09
CA GLY A 149 -3.19 6.22 16.45
C GLY A 149 -4.07 6.36 17.70
N LYS A 150 -3.65 7.18 18.67
CA LYS A 150 -4.48 7.51 19.85
C LYS A 150 -5.67 8.41 19.49
N GLU A 151 -5.55 9.18 18.42
CA GLU A 151 -6.63 10.01 17.86
C GLU A 151 -7.60 9.20 16.97
N GLY A 152 -7.36 7.89 16.82
CA GLY A 152 -8.27 6.97 16.12
C GLY A 152 -7.82 6.58 14.70
N ASN A 153 -6.64 7.00 14.25
CA ASN A 153 -6.12 6.58 12.96
C ASN A 153 -5.60 5.12 13.04
N VAL A 154 -6.39 4.15 12.58
CA VAL A 154 -5.99 2.73 12.61
C VAL A 154 -4.78 2.43 11.69
N GLN A 155 -4.65 3.17 10.59
CA GLN A 155 -3.61 2.96 9.58
C GLN A 155 -2.20 3.05 10.17
N VAL A 156 -1.98 3.97 11.10
CA VAL A 156 -0.65 4.20 11.66
C VAL A 156 -0.22 3.09 12.61
N TYR A 157 -1.17 2.35 13.21
CA TYR A 157 -0.82 1.13 13.95
C TYR A 157 -0.37 0.00 13.03
N VAL A 158 -0.90 -0.08 11.80
CA VAL A 158 -0.37 -1.00 10.78
C VAL A 158 1.08 -0.62 10.44
N PHE A 159 1.38 0.66 10.24
CA PHE A 159 2.75 1.13 9.97
C PHE A 159 3.72 0.87 11.13
N LEU A 160 3.30 1.15 12.36
CA LEU A 160 4.08 0.85 13.57
C LEU A 160 4.34 -0.65 13.71
N GLY A 161 3.31 -1.48 13.52
CA GLY A 161 3.44 -2.94 13.57
C GLY A 161 4.47 -3.47 12.58
N ARG A 162 4.41 -3.00 11.33
CA ARG A 162 5.38 -3.33 10.27
C ARG A 162 6.79 -2.84 10.58
N LEU A 163 6.94 -1.63 11.10
CA LEU A 163 8.24 -1.11 11.48
C LEU A 163 8.88 -1.97 12.58
N TYR A 164 8.13 -2.33 13.62
CA TYR A 164 8.63 -3.16 14.72
C TYR A 164 8.85 -4.63 14.34
N ALA A 165 8.24 -5.13 13.27
CA ALA A 165 8.54 -6.48 12.77
C ALA A 165 9.94 -6.57 12.14
N GLY A 166 10.56 -5.45 11.78
CA GLY A 166 11.95 -5.39 11.37
C GLY A 166 12.25 -5.98 9.99
N GLN A 167 13.55 -6.18 9.72
CA GLN A 167 14.05 -6.67 8.43
C GLN A 167 13.49 -8.03 8.03
N LEU A 168 13.24 -8.90 9.01
CA LEU A 168 12.77 -10.27 8.79
C LEU A 168 11.51 -10.30 7.93
N GLN A 169 10.64 -9.30 8.08
CA GLN A 169 9.35 -9.27 7.38
C GLN A 169 9.28 -8.16 6.33
N TYR A 170 9.82 -6.97 6.60
CA TYR A 170 9.55 -5.79 5.76
C TYR A 170 10.79 -5.06 5.25
N LYS A 171 11.99 -5.64 5.40
CA LYS A 171 13.26 -5.02 4.96
C LYS A 171 13.44 -3.56 5.48
N VAL A 172 12.88 -3.25 6.64
CA VAL A 172 13.01 -1.95 7.31
C VAL A 172 14.34 -1.86 8.06
N PRO A 173 14.88 -0.67 8.38
CA PRO A 173 16.09 -0.52 9.18
C PRO A 173 16.09 -1.36 10.47
N ASP A 174 17.23 -1.98 10.79
CA ASP A 174 17.41 -2.95 11.89
C ASP A 174 17.30 -2.35 13.31
N PHE A 175 17.15 -1.03 13.43
CA PHE A 175 16.87 -0.35 14.69
C PHE A 175 15.57 -0.80 15.35
N TYR A 176 14.63 -1.34 14.56
CA TYR A 176 13.32 -1.78 15.01
C TYR A 176 13.17 -3.28 14.72
N ASN A 177 13.28 -4.09 15.75
CA ASN A 177 13.02 -5.53 15.69
C ASN A 177 12.49 -5.99 17.06
N ASP A 178 11.21 -5.72 17.28
CA ASP A 178 10.47 -6.11 18.48
C ASP A 178 9.17 -6.80 18.05
N PRO A 179 9.21 -8.13 17.83
CA PRO A 179 8.05 -8.90 17.40
C PRO A 179 6.88 -8.84 18.39
N GLN A 180 7.15 -8.64 19.68
CA GLN A 180 6.12 -8.52 20.72
C GLN A 180 5.39 -7.19 20.57
N LYS A 181 6.12 -6.09 20.38
CA LYS A 181 5.56 -4.77 20.13
C LYS A 181 4.84 -4.71 18.78
N SER A 182 5.39 -5.36 17.75
CA SER A 182 4.74 -5.55 16.45
C SER A 182 3.37 -6.23 16.60
N ALA A 183 3.32 -7.40 17.22
CA ALA A 183 2.08 -8.13 17.45
C ALA A 183 1.08 -7.35 18.32
N ALA A 184 1.56 -6.54 19.28
CA ALA A 184 0.69 -5.68 20.08
C ALA A 184 0.00 -4.61 19.24
N TYR A 185 0.68 -4.00 18.26
CA TYR A 185 0.04 -3.05 17.35
C TYR A 185 -0.96 -3.75 16.42
N PHE A 186 -0.64 -4.92 15.87
CA PHE A 186 -1.59 -5.65 15.02
C PHE A 186 -2.86 -6.08 15.77
N LYS A 187 -2.74 -6.43 17.07
CA LYS A 187 -3.90 -6.65 17.92
C LYS A 187 -4.77 -5.40 18.09
N LYS A 188 -4.17 -4.22 18.28
CA LYS A 188 -4.93 -2.95 18.29
C LYS A 188 -5.66 -2.71 16.97
N VAL A 189 -5.02 -3.02 15.83
CA VAL A 189 -5.66 -2.91 14.50
C VAL A 189 -6.90 -3.83 14.44
N MET A 190 -6.81 -5.06 14.96
CA MET A 190 -7.97 -5.98 15.05
C MET A 190 -9.06 -5.46 15.97
N GLU A 191 -8.70 -4.91 17.15
CA GLU A 191 -9.66 -4.32 18.10
C GLU A 191 -10.42 -3.14 17.49
N MET A 192 -9.81 -2.44 16.54
CA MET A 192 -10.43 -1.37 15.76
C MET A 192 -11.23 -1.88 14.54
N GLY A 193 -11.38 -3.20 14.39
CA GLY A 193 -12.18 -3.84 13.34
C GLY A 193 -11.54 -3.86 11.96
N ASP A 194 -10.24 -3.53 11.85
CA ASP A 194 -9.55 -3.48 10.56
C ASP A 194 -8.95 -4.86 10.20
N PRO A 195 -9.28 -5.41 9.02
CA PRO A 195 -8.88 -6.76 8.63
C PRO A 195 -7.38 -6.96 8.52
N ARG A 196 -6.62 -5.88 8.34
CA ARG A 196 -5.16 -5.95 8.22
C ARG A 196 -4.55 -6.49 9.49
N GLY A 197 -5.11 -6.22 10.66
CA GLY A 197 -4.59 -6.77 11.91
C GLY A 197 -4.58 -8.30 11.93
N TYR A 198 -5.64 -8.93 11.41
CA TYR A 198 -5.69 -10.40 11.25
C TYR A 198 -4.66 -10.86 10.23
N PHE A 199 -4.65 -10.23 9.06
CA PHE A 199 -3.74 -10.60 7.98
C PHE A 199 -2.26 -10.52 8.39
N GLU A 200 -1.87 -9.46 9.08
CA GLU A 200 -0.50 -9.24 9.56
C GLU A 200 -0.04 -10.30 10.57
N LEU A 201 -0.96 -10.75 11.45
CA LEU A 201 -0.69 -11.89 12.33
C LEU A 201 -0.62 -13.21 11.55
N GLY A 202 -1.39 -13.34 10.47
CA GLY A 202 -1.25 -14.44 9.52
C GLY A 202 0.15 -14.49 8.92
N GLU A 203 0.66 -13.36 8.42
CA GLU A 203 2.01 -13.24 7.87
C GLU A 203 3.09 -13.55 8.92
N PHE A 204 2.88 -13.13 10.18
CA PHE A 204 3.78 -13.48 11.28
C PHE A 204 3.88 -15.00 11.51
N TYR A 205 2.76 -15.72 11.46
CA TYR A 205 2.78 -17.18 11.56
C TYR A 205 3.32 -17.85 10.30
N ASN A 206 3.06 -17.28 9.13
CA ASN A 206 3.62 -17.75 7.88
C ASN A 206 5.16 -17.67 7.87
N GLN A 207 5.74 -16.61 8.43
CA GLN A 207 7.20 -16.52 8.59
C GLN A 207 7.73 -17.62 9.52
N LYS A 208 7.09 -17.82 10.68
CA LYS A 208 7.46 -18.91 11.59
C LYS A 208 7.37 -20.29 10.95
N LYS A 209 6.40 -20.48 10.06
CA LYS A 209 6.29 -21.69 9.23
C LYS A 209 7.52 -21.84 8.33
N GLU A 210 7.94 -20.80 7.61
CA GLU A 210 9.14 -20.87 6.77
C GLU A 210 10.41 -21.12 7.61
N ASP A 211 10.63 -20.41 8.72
CA ASP A 211 11.76 -20.63 9.62
C ASP A 211 11.81 -22.08 10.15
N ALA A 212 10.63 -22.63 10.47
CA ALA A 212 10.48 -24.02 10.91
C ALA A 212 10.78 -25.00 9.77
N ARG A 213 10.34 -24.73 8.53
CA ARG A 213 10.65 -25.55 7.34
C ARG A 213 12.15 -25.55 7.05
N GLU A 214 12.80 -24.38 7.08
CA GLU A 214 14.25 -24.25 6.92
C GLU A 214 15.01 -25.04 7.99
N SER A 215 14.51 -24.99 9.23
CA SER A 215 15.02 -25.77 10.36
C SER A 215 14.60 -27.25 10.36
N LYS A 216 13.91 -27.72 9.31
CA LYS A 216 13.38 -29.10 9.17
C LYS A 216 12.43 -29.53 10.30
N LYS A 217 11.79 -28.56 10.99
CA LYS A 217 10.77 -28.76 12.02
C LYS A 217 9.38 -28.81 11.41
N PHE A 218 9.11 -29.85 10.61
CA PHE A 218 7.89 -29.93 9.79
C PHE A 218 6.58 -29.92 10.60
N GLN A 219 6.56 -30.54 11.78
CA GLN A 219 5.37 -30.52 12.64
C GLN A 219 5.03 -29.09 13.09
N SER A 220 6.03 -28.34 13.57
CA SER A 220 5.84 -26.93 13.94
C SER A 220 5.46 -26.07 12.74
N ALA A 221 6.06 -26.33 11.57
CA ALA A 221 5.68 -25.64 10.35
C ALA A 221 4.19 -25.85 10.02
N TRP A 222 3.70 -27.08 10.07
CA TRP A 222 2.29 -27.39 9.83
C TRP A 222 1.36 -26.70 10.85
N GLU A 223 1.74 -26.66 12.13
CA GLU A 223 0.98 -25.94 13.16
C GLU A 223 0.91 -24.43 12.90
N TYR A 224 2.03 -23.83 12.47
CA TYR A 224 2.08 -22.43 12.10
C TYR A 224 1.32 -22.12 10.82
N GLU A 225 1.35 -23.01 9.83
CA GLU A 225 0.59 -22.90 8.59
C GLU A 225 -0.92 -22.87 8.87
N LYS A 226 -1.43 -23.84 9.65
CA LYS A 226 -2.83 -23.87 10.07
C LYS A 226 -3.23 -22.57 10.78
N LYS A 227 -2.37 -22.08 11.67
CA LYS A 227 -2.64 -20.85 12.40
C LYS A 227 -2.64 -19.62 11.50
N ALA A 228 -1.73 -19.55 10.52
CA ALA A 228 -1.72 -18.49 9.51
C ALA A 228 -3.02 -18.50 8.69
N ASP A 229 -3.46 -19.67 8.23
CA ASP A 229 -4.70 -19.83 7.47
C ASP A 229 -5.94 -19.40 8.28
N GLU A 230 -6.01 -19.69 9.58
CA GLU A 230 -7.09 -19.21 10.46
C GLU A 230 -7.15 -17.67 10.51
N TYR A 231 -6.00 -16.99 10.53
CA TYR A 231 -5.94 -15.54 10.50
C TYR A 231 -6.31 -14.98 9.12
N TYR A 232 -5.84 -15.61 8.04
CA TYR A 232 -6.21 -15.21 6.68
C TYR A 232 -7.71 -15.41 6.43
N GLN A 233 -8.33 -16.47 6.94
CA GLN A 233 -9.77 -16.67 6.84
C GLN A 233 -10.54 -15.52 7.49
N LYS A 234 -10.17 -15.11 8.72
CA LYS A 234 -10.80 -13.97 9.40
C LYS A 234 -10.60 -12.65 8.65
N ALA A 235 -9.42 -12.42 8.09
CA ALA A 235 -9.19 -11.24 7.24
C ALA A 235 -10.03 -11.29 5.95
N ALA A 236 -10.20 -12.47 5.36
CA ALA A 236 -10.99 -12.68 4.15
C ALA A 236 -12.50 -12.53 4.41
N GLU A 237 -13.01 -12.98 5.56
CA GLU A 237 -14.39 -12.76 6.01
C GLU A 237 -14.73 -11.27 6.17
N LEU A 238 -13.71 -10.43 6.35
CA LEU A 238 -13.79 -8.98 6.42
C LEU A 238 -13.42 -8.31 5.08
N ASP A 239 -13.59 -9.03 3.96
CA ASP A 239 -13.37 -8.55 2.61
C ASP A 239 -11.96 -7.96 2.37
N TYR A 240 -10.93 -8.63 2.89
CA TYR A 240 -9.54 -8.30 2.56
C TYR A 240 -9.01 -9.13 1.39
N ALA A 241 -8.94 -8.53 0.20
CA ALA A 241 -8.59 -9.21 -1.05
C ALA A 241 -7.25 -9.98 -0.99
N ILE A 242 -6.26 -9.44 -0.28
CA ILE A 242 -4.93 -10.07 -0.17
C ILE A 242 -5.00 -11.36 0.66
N ALA A 243 -5.91 -11.45 1.63
CA ALA A 243 -6.11 -12.67 2.42
C ALA A 243 -6.68 -13.81 1.57
N TYR A 244 -7.64 -13.52 0.68
CA TYR A 244 -8.09 -14.51 -0.31
C TYR A 244 -6.95 -15.01 -1.19
N TYR A 245 -6.07 -14.11 -1.64
CA TYR A 245 -4.91 -14.51 -2.42
C TYR A 245 -3.93 -15.37 -1.62
N ARG A 246 -3.75 -15.10 -0.32
CA ARG A 246 -2.93 -15.96 0.56
C ARG A 246 -3.48 -17.36 0.69
N LEU A 247 -4.78 -17.48 0.97
CA LEU A 247 -5.47 -18.76 1.06
C LEU A 247 -5.39 -19.53 -0.26
N PHE A 248 -5.44 -18.83 -1.40
CA PHE A 248 -5.19 -19.45 -2.69
C PHE A 248 -3.79 -20.07 -2.81
N LYS A 249 -2.75 -19.46 -2.25
CA LYS A 249 -1.40 -20.01 -2.32
C LYS A 249 -1.18 -21.19 -1.35
N SER A 250 -1.98 -21.33 -0.29
CA SER A 250 -1.86 -22.44 0.68
C SER A 250 -2.76 -23.66 0.38
N ALA A 251 -3.83 -23.51 -0.39
CA ALA A 251 -4.84 -24.57 -0.58
C ALA A 251 -4.66 -25.43 -1.87
N ILE A 252 -5.28 -26.62 -1.86
CA ILE A 252 -5.38 -27.53 -3.02
C ILE A 252 -6.72 -27.24 -3.74
N ASP A 253 -6.64 -26.69 -4.95
CA ASP A 253 -7.73 -26.23 -5.85
C ASP A 253 -8.57 -25.00 -5.39
N PRO A 254 -7.95 -23.80 -5.30
CA PRO A 254 -8.57 -22.62 -4.72
C PRO A 254 -8.97 -21.56 -5.76
N TYR A 255 -9.39 -22.00 -6.94
CA TYR A 255 -9.74 -21.09 -8.04
C TYR A 255 -10.77 -20.02 -7.61
N GLU A 256 -11.71 -20.37 -6.73
CA GLU A 256 -12.69 -19.44 -6.19
C GLU A 256 -12.05 -18.31 -5.35
N TYR A 257 -11.06 -18.59 -4.51
CA TYR A 257 -10.37 -17.56 -3.72
C TYR A 257 -9.58 -16.61 -4.62
N LEU A 258 -8.91 -17.16 -5.64
CA LEU A 258 -8.22 -16.35 -6.62
C LEU A 258 -9.21 -15.45 -7.39
N GLN A 259 -10.38 -15.99 -7.76
CA GLN A 259 -11.45 -15.24 -8.41
C GLN A 259 -11.96 -14.09 -7.52
N LYS A 260 -12.29 -14.38 -6.25
CA LYS A 260 -12.73 -13.37 -5.28
C LYS A 260 -11.70 -12.25 -5.12
N SER A 261 -10.43 -12.60 -4.91
CA SER A 261 -9.34 -11.63 -4.76
C SER A 261 -9.21 -10.70 -5.98
N ALA A 262 -9.28 -11.27 -7.19
CA ALA A 262 -9.21 -10.49 -8.42
C ALA A 262 -10.45 -9.62 -8.66
N ASP A 263 -11.64 -10.10 -8.30
CA ASP A 263 -12.89 -9.33 -8.44
C ASP A 263 -12.88 -8.11 -7.50
N MET A 264 -12.29 -8.25 -6.31
CA MET A 264 -12.02 -7.15 -5.38
C MET A 264 -10.90 -6.20 -5.84
N GLY A 265 -10.23 -6.52 -6.96
CA GLY A 265 -9.28 -5.62 -7.61
C GLY A 265 -7.82 -5.81 -7.19
N TYR A 266 -7.46 -6.95 -6.58
CA TYR A 266 -6.06 -7.24 -6.31
C TYR A 266 -5.31 -7.56 -7.61
N GLY A 267 -4.31 -6.75 -7.96
CA GLY A 267 -3.65 -6.82 -9.26
C GLY A 267 -2.90 -8.15 -9.50
N MET A 268 -2.23 -8.70 -8.49
CA MET A 268 -1.58 -10.01 -8.61
C MET A 268 -2.60 -11.13 -8.89
N ALA A 269 -3.75 -11.11 -8.21
CA ALA A 269 -4.79 -12.11 -8.44
C ALA A 269 -5.37 -12.01 -9.85
N CYS A 270 -5.54 -10.79 -10.37
CA CYS A 270 -5.93 -10.58 -11.76
C CYS A 270 -4.88 -11.17 -12.71
N TYR A 271 -3.59 -10.89 -12.51
CA TYR A 271 -2.52 -11.47 -13.33
C TYR A 271 -2.52 -13.01 -13.30
N ASP A 272 -2.57 -13.60 -12.11
CA ASP A 272 -2.58 -15.06 -11.94
C ASP A 272 -3.82 -15.71 -12.58
N LEU A 273 -5.01 -15.09 -12.52
CA LEU A 273 -6.19 -15.57 -13.25
C LEU A 273 -6.01 -15.50 -14.77
N GLY A 274 -5.42 -14.42 -15.27
CA GLY A 274 -5.11 -14.27 -16.69
C GLY A 274 -4.18 -15.38 -17.16
N TYR A 275 -3.13 -15.64 -16.38
CA TYR A 275 -2.18 -16.72 -16.63
C TYR A 275 -2.85 -18.10 -16.62
N TYR A 276 -3.71 -18.36 -15.63
CA TYR A 276 -4.44 -19.62 -15.52
C TYR A 276 -5.40 -19.84 -16.68
N ALA A 277 -6.16 -18.81 -17.07
CA ALA A 277 -7.06 -18.86 -18.22
C ALA A 277 -6.31 -19.16 -19.52
N TYR A 278 -5.16 -18.51 -19.74
CA TYR A 278 -4.38 -18.67 -20.96
C TYR A 278 -3.66 -20.03 -21.03
N TYR A 279 -2.90 -20.39 -19.99
CA TYR A 279 -2.03 -21.56 -20.06
C TYR A 279 -2.71 -22.88 -19.69
N ARG A 280 -3.70 -22.87 -18.80
CA ARG A 280 -4.36 -24.09 -18.34
C ARG A 280 -5.66 -24.36 -19.10
N HIS A 281 -6.45 -23.32 -19.35
CA HIS A 281 -7.78 -23.47 -19.97
C HIS A 281 -7.82 -23.12 -21.45
N ARG A 282 -6.75 -22.50 -21.99
CA ARG A 282 -6.71 -21.99 -23.38
C ARG A 282 -7.85 -21.02 -23.70
N ASP A 283 -8.36 -20.33 -22.68
CA ASP A 283 -9.43 -19.33 -22.81
C ASP A 283 -8.80 -17.94 -22.98
N THR A 284 -8.60 -17.56 -24.25
CA THR A 284 -7.94 -16.30 -24.62
C THR A 284 -8.79 -15.08 -24.28
N GLN A 285 -10.12 -15.17 -24.33
CA GLN A 285 -10.99 -14.05 -23.99
C GLN A 285 -10.93 -13.74 -22.49
N LYS A 286 -11.03 -14.78 -21.66
CA LYS A 286 -10.91 -14.63 -20.21
C LYS A 286 -9.50 -14.20 -19.80
N ALA A 287 -8.47 -14.73 -20.46
CA ALA A 287 -7.10 -14.28 -20.25
C ALA A 287 -6.95 -12.77 -20.54
N LEU A 288 -7.43 -12.31 -21.69
CA LEU A 288 -7.39 -10.90 -22.06
C LEU A 288 -8.15 -10.01 -21.07
N LYS A 289 -9.31 -10.46 -20.57
CA LYS A 289 -10.07 -9.69 -19.55
C LYS A 289 -9.20 -9.40 -18.33
N TYR A 290 -8.56 -10.42 -17.75
CA TYR A 290 -7.79 -10.24 -16.52
C TYR A 290 -6.40 -9.63 -16.75
N PHE A 291 -5.73 -9.97 -17.86
CA PHE A 291 -4.46 -9.33 -18.23
C PHE A 291 -4.63 -7.83 -18.49
N ASN A 292 -5.70 -7.41 -19.19
CA ASN A 292 -5.98 -5.99 -19.35
C ASN A 292 -6.26 -5.31 -18.01
N LYS A 293 -7.06 -5.94 -17.12
CA LYS A 293 -7.34 -5.39 -15.79
C LYS A 293 -6.05 -5.18 -14.97
N ALA A 294 -5.20 -6.20 -14.88
CA ALA A 294 -3.91 -6.08 -14.19
C ALA A 294 -2.97 -5.07 -14.87
N CYS A 295 -2.93 -5.05 -16.21
CA CYS A 295 -2.12 -4.09 -16.97
C CYS A 295 -2.55 -2.64 -16.69
N THR A 296 -3.86 -2.36 -16.60
CA THR A 296 -4.37 -1.02 -16.25
C THR A 296 -3.99 -0.57 -14.84
N MET A 297 -3.81 -1.53 -13.92
CA MET A 297 -3.32 -1.28 -12.55
C MET A 297 -1.80 -1.00 -12.51
N GLY A 298 -1.09 -1.24 -13.61
CA GLY A 298 0.36 -1.04 -13.71
C GLY A 298 1.18 -2.32 -13.56
N PHE A 299 0.58 -3.52 -13.66
CA PHE A 299 1.34 -4.76 -13.83
C PHE A 299 1.82 -4.90 -15.27
N TYR A 300 3.08 -4.55 -15.49
CA TYR A 300 3.71 -4.61 -16.82
C TYR A 300 3.80 -6.06 -17.35
N GLU A 301 3.94 -7.04 -16.47
CA GLU A 301 3.91 -8.47 -16.81
C GLU A 301 2.57 -8.87 -17.44
N ALA A 302 1.46 -8.34 -16.92
CA ALA A 302 0.14 -8.56 -17.49
C ALA A 302 0.00 -7.89 -18.86
N CYS A 303 0.63 -6.72 -19.05
CA CYS A 303 0.68 -6.04 -20.33
C CYS A 303 1.37 -6.92 -21.41
N PHE A 304 2.47 -7.61 -21.08
CA PHE A 304 3.09 -8.58 -22.01
C PHE A 304 2.14 -9.73 -22.36
N GLY A 305 1.36 -10.24 -21.41
CA GLY A 305 0.32 -11.24 -21.70
C GLY A 305 -0.73 -10.75 -22.70
N VAL A 306 -1.13 -9.46 -22.64
CA VAL A 306 -1.99 -8.85 -23.66
C VAL A 306 -1.29 -8.79 -25.02
N GLN A 307 -0.01 -8.43 -25.05
CA GLN A 307 0.77 -8.37 -26.28
C GLN A 307 0.93 -9.75 -26.92
N GLU A 308 1.22 -10.77 -26.12
CA GLU A 308 1.39 -12.15 -26.59
C GLU A 308 0.12 -12.66 -27.28
N ILE A 309 -1.06 -12.38 -26.70
CA ILE A 309 -2.33 -12.83 -27.25
C ILE A 309 -2.76 -12.01 -28.48
N THR A 310 -2.55 -10.69 -28.46
CA THR A 310 -3.10 -9.79 -29.50
C THR A 310 -2.13 -9.42 -30.61
N GLY A 311 -0.82 -9.66 -30.42
CA GLY A 311 0.26 -9.16 -31.28
C GLY A 311 0.43 -7.64 -31.26
N LYS A 312 -0.32 -6.92 -30.42
CA LYS A 312 -0.28 -5.45 -30.32
C LYS A 312 0.36 -5.06 -29.00
N ASN A 313 1.17 -4.00 -29.01
CA ASN A 313 1.54 -3.38 -27.75
C ASN A 313 0.24 -2.99 -27.02
N PRO A 314 0.03 -3.44 -25.78
CA PRO A 314 -1.10 -2.99 -24.99
C PRO A 314 -1.05 -1.47 -24.95
N ALA A 315 -2.22 -0.84 -24.88
CA ALA A 315 -2.26 0.55 -24.48
C ALA A 315 -1.65 0.60 -23.07
N ILE A 316 -0.36 0.95 -22.99
CA ILE A 316 0.23 1.40 -21.74
C ILE A 316 -0.75 2.47 -21.26
N PRO A 317 -1.24 2.42 -20.02
CA PRO A 317 -2.00 3.52 -19.47
C PRO A 317 -1.10 4.75 -19.56
N VAL A 318 -1.22 5.49 -20.66
CA VAL A 318 -0.58 6.78 -20.82
C VAL A 318 -1.14 7.60 -19.68
N GLU A 319 -0.30 8.37 -18.99
CA GLU A 319 -0.78 9.33 -18.00
C GLU A 319 -1.83 10.22 -18.67
N LYS A 320 -3.10 9.85 -18.53
CA LYS A 320 -4.22 10.62 -19.04
C LYS A 320 -4.19 11.92 -18.26
N GLY A 321 -4.00 13.03 -18.98
CA GLY A 321 -4.03 14.34 -18.36
C GLY A 321 -5.42 14.60 -17.76
N PHE A 322 -5.53 15.61 -16.91
CA PHE A 322 -6.81 16.07 -16.36
C PHE A 322 -7.92 16.19 -17.42
N TRP A 323 -7.56 16.60 -18.63
CA TRP A 323 -8.47 16.77 -19.78
C TRP A 323 -8.87 15.47 -20.47
N ASP A 324 -8.08 14.40 -20.39
CA ASP A 324 -8.44 13.09 -20.92
C ASP A 324 -9.45 12.41 -19.99
N TRP A 325 -9.29 12.60 -18.67
CA TRP A 325 -10.26 12.15 -17.67
C TRP A 325 -11.60 12.89 -17.76
N LEU A 326 -11.57 14.23 -17.92
CA LEU A 326 -12.78 15.04 -18.11
C LEU A 326 -13.58 14.63 -19.36
N ARG A 327 -12.89 14.22 -20.42
CA ARG A 327 -13.50 13.74 -21.68
C ARG A 327 -14.09 12.33 -21.58
N ASP A 328 -13.65 11.53 -20.61
CA ASP A 328 -14.22 10.20 -20.36
C ASP A 328 -15.42 10.29 -19.39
N LEU A 329 -15.62 11.43 -18.72
CA LEU A 329 -16.69 11.67 -17.75
C LEU A 329 -17.94 12.35 -18.36
N PHE A 330 -17.79 12.97 -19.54
CA PHE A 330 -18.82 13.69 -20.30
C PHE A 330 -18.78 13.23 -21.75
#